data_AF-A0A5C6G942-F1
#
_entry.id   AF-A0A5C6G942-F1
#
_cell.length_a   1.000
_cell.length_b   1.000
_cell.length_c   1.000
_cell.angle_alpha   90.00
_cell.angle_beta   90.00
_cell.angle_gamma   90.00
#
_symmetry.space_group_name_H-M   'P 1'
#
loop_
_entity.id
_entity.type
_entity.pdbx_description
1 polymer ?
#
loop_
_entity_poly.entity_id
_entity_poly.type
_entity_poly.pdbx_seq_one_letter_code
_entity_poly.pdbx_strand_id
1 'polypeptide(L)'
;MKSATLLSVWTVVSCKFAASSKADDACGSSKALYEASSWALTDVTRRKFIRFLLTLRLESLYCYMLVHVKQDARHASFSNQKCVGSNFTVSWGYAEENDAGIMTILNPEGTRRCWFGWRGVNAREDLEDAGPNNTKETPPM
;
A
#
# COMPACT_ATOMS: atom_id res chain seq x y z
N MET A 1 37.43 40.36 -20.87
CA MET A 1 36.82 39.13 -21.43
C MET A 1 36.52 38.21 -20.25
N LYS A 2 35.34 38.27 -19.63
CA LYS A 2 34.12 37.48 -19.93
C LYS A 2 34.42 36.01 -20.27
N SER A 3 34.26 35.12 -19.29
CA SER A 3 33.31 34.00 -19.40
C SER A 3 33.12 33.30 -18.05
N ALA A 4 31.89 33.33 -17.57
CA ALA A 4 31.39 32.52 -16.47
C ALA A 4 30.97 31.16 -17.01
N THR A 5 31.19 30.08 -16.26
CA THR A 5 30.51 28.81 -16.50
C THR A 5 30.21 28.15 -15.17
N LEU A 6 28.94 28.28 -14.75
CA LEU A 6 28.30 27.42 -13.75
C LEU A 6 28.30 25.98 -14.29
N LEU A 7 28.64 25.03 -13.43
CA LEU A 7 28.23 23.63 -13.59
C LEU A 7 27.75 23.13 -12.24
N SER A 8 26.44 23.24 -12.06
CA SER A 8 25.65 22.51 -11.08
C SER A 8 25.66 21.02 -11.47
N VAL A 9 26.26 20.18 -10.63
CA VAL A 9 26.12 18.72 -10.75
C VAL A 9 25.37 18.22 -9.53
N TRP A 10 24.25 17.58 -9.83
CA TRP A 10 23.26 17.04 -8.92
C TRP A 10 23.89 16.04 -7.95
N THR A 11 23.57 16.20 -6.66
CA THR A 11 23.73 15.13 -5.67
C THR A 11 22.76 14.00 -6.03
N VAL A 12 23.25 13.01 -6.77
CA VAL A 12 22.55 11.73 -6.88
C VAL A 12 22.77 11.01 -5.55
N VAL A 13 21.75 11.02 -4.68
CA VAL A 13 21.69 10.11 -3.53
C VAL A 13 21.64 8.69 -4.08
N SER A 14 22.81 8.09 -4.24
CA SER A 14 22.95 6.69 -4.59
C SER A 14 22.83 5.90 -3.30
N CYS A 15 21.72 5.19 -3.08
CA CYS A 15 21.67 4.14 -2.05
C CYS A 15 22.68 3.06 -2.45
N LYS A 16 23.90 3.15 -1.92
CA LYS A 16 24.88 2.07 -2.03
C LYS A 16 24.38 0.90 -1.19
N PHE A 17 24.00 -0.19 -1.85
CA PHE A 17 23.79 -1.47 -1.18
C PHE A 17 25.14 -1.99 -0.67
N ALA A 18 25.39 -1.81 0.62
CA ALA A 18 26.41 -2.56 1.33
C ALA A 18 25.74 -3.80 1.93
N ALA A 19 26.13 -4.99 1.44
CA ALA A 19 25.76 -6.25 2.06
C ALA A 19 26.38 -6.31 3.47
N SER A 20 25.58 -6.09 4.50
CA SER A 20 25.98 -6.31 5.89
C SER A 20 24.79 -6.84 6.67
N SER A 21 24.93 -8.07 7.16
CA SER A 21 23.97 -8.80 7.97
C SER A 21 23.64 -8.07 9.27
N LYS A 22 22.55 -7.29 9.26
CA LYS A 22 21.80 -6.93 10.47
C LYS A 22 20.40 -6.54 10.03
N ALA A 23 19.43 -7.31 10.50
CA ALA A 23 18.01 -7.05 10.29
C ALA A 23 17.62 -5.76 11.01
N ASP A 24 17.76 -4.64 10.32
CA ASP A 24 17.15 -3.35 10.65
C ASP A 24 16.81 -2.65 9.31
N ASP A 25 16.01 -3.34 8.48
CA ASP A 25 15.44 -2.81 7.25
C ASP A 25 14.25 -1.88 7.58
N ALA A 26 14.55 -0.67 8.07
CA ALA A 26 13.55 0.38 8.23
C ALA A 26 13.85 1.52 7.24
N CYS A 27 13.36 1.37 6.01
CA CYS A 27 13.12 2.52 5.15
C CYS A 27 11.90 3.24 5.74
N GLY A 28 12.13 4.11 6.72
CA GLY A 28 11.10 4.86 7.42
C GLY A 28 10.62 4.28 8.74
N SER A 29 10.41 5.14 9.74
CA SER A 29 9.75 4.69 10.96
C SER A 29 8.29 4.36 10.61
N SER A 30 7.92 3.09 10.74
CA SER A 30 6.54 2.60 10.55
C SER A 30 5.48 3.46 11.23
N LYS A 31 5.83 4.13 12.35
CA LYS A 31 4.99 5.10 13.05
C LYS A 31 4.55 6.30 12.20
N ALA A 32 5.45 6.89 11.41
CA ALA A 32 5.11 8.03 10.56
C ALA A 32 4.10 7.63 9.46
N LEU A 33 4.24 6.40 8.95
CA LEU A 33 3.33 5.81 7.99
C LEU A 33 1.94 5.51 8.61
N TYR A 34 1.90 4.98 9.83
CA TYR A 34 0.67 4.67 10.56
C TYR A 34 -0.18 5.92 10.86
N GLU A 35 0.47 7.07 11.04
CA GLU A 35 -0.18 8.34 11.36
C GLU A 35 -0.34 9.28 10.15
N ALA A 36 0.02 8.82 8.95
CA ALA A 36 -0.01 9.67 7.76
C ALA A 36 -1.44 10.16 7.44
N SER A 37 -1.54 11.41 6.98
CA SER A 37 -2.81 12.03 6.59
C SER A 37 -3.39 11.49 5.28
N SER A 38 -2.58 10.75 4.50
CA SER A 38 -3.01 10.08 3.27
C SER A 38 -2.16 8.85 3.00
N TRP A 39 -2.75 7.87 2.30
CA TRP A 39 -2.06 6.66 1.84
C TRP A 39 -2.29 6.47 0.34
N ALA A 40 -1.34 5.83 -0.33
CA ALA A 40 -1.48 5.38 -1.71
C ALA A 40 -1.16 3.88 -1.80
N LEU A 41 -1.71 3.25 -2.83
CA LEU A 41 -1.49 1.86 -3.16
C LEU A 41 -0.84 1.79 -4.53
N THR A 42 0.22 1.00 -4.62
CA THR A 42 0.89 0.72 -5.88
C THR A 42 1.06 -0.79 -6.04
N ASP A 43 1.23 -1.27 -7.28
CA ASP A 43 1.51 -2.69 -7.54
C ASP A 43 0.48 -3.62 -6.85
N VAL A 44 -0.80 -3.32 -7.08
CA VAL A 44 -1.91 -4.05 -6.48
C VAL A 44 -2.25 -5.24 -7.37
N THR A 45 -2.01 -6.46 -6.89
CA THR A 45 -2.26 -7.68 -7.67
C THR A 45 -3.27 -8.60 -6.97
N ARG A 46 -4.30 -8.99 -7.71
CA ARG A 46 -5.41 -9.83 -7.27
C ARG A 46 -5.42 -11.15 -8.05
N ARG A 47 -4.97 -12.24 -7.43
CA ARG A 47 -5.01 -13.60 -7.97
C ARG A 47 -6.00 -14.46 -7.18
N LYS A 48 -5.73 -15.78 -7.07
CA LYS A 48 -6.36 -16.67 -6.07
C LYS A 48 -6.13 -16.21 -4.61
N PHE A 49 -5.20 -15.28 -4.40
CA PHE A 49 -4.91 -14.54 -3.18
C PHE A 49 -4.70 -13.05 -3.56
N ILE A 50 -4.93 -12.11 -2.63
CA ILE A 50 -4.74 -10.68 -2.88
C ILE A 50 -3.42 -10.20 -2.27
N ARG A 51 -2.53 -9.66 -3.11
CA ARG A 51 -1.24 -9.08 -2.73
C ARG A 51 -1.20 -7.62 -3.17
N PHE A 52 -0.59 -6.72 -2.39
CA PHE A 52 -0.35 -5.35 -2.86
C PHE A 52 0.91 -4.76 -2.22
N LEU A 53 1.36 -3.62 -2.74
CA LEU A 53 2.36 -2.79 -2.07
C LEU A 53 1.69 -1.53 -1.53
N LEU A 54 1.90 -1.26 -0.24
CA LEU A 54 1.44 -0.02 0.36
C LEU A 54 2.57 1.00 0.26
N THR A 55 2.44 1.95 -0.66
CA THR A 55 3.51 2.91 -0.94
C THR A 55 3.10 4.31 -0.49
N LEU A 56 3.98 4.98 0.27
CA LEU A 56 3.77 6.35 0.73
C LEU A 56 4.93 7.24 0.26
N ARG A 57 4.72 8.06 -0.78
CA ARG A 57 5.59 9.15 -1.28
C ARG A 57 7.10 8.85 -1.44
N LEU A 58 7.80 8.49 -0.37
CA LEU A 58 9.25 8.23 -0.27
C LEU A 58 9.60 6.94 0.51
N GLU A 59 8.63 6.26 1.12
CA GLU A 59 8.80 5.03 1.89
C GLU A 59 7.74 4.01 1.45
N SER A 60 8.20 2.83 1.04
CA SER A 60 7.31 1.75 0.59
C SER A 60 7.31 0.67 1.65
N LEU A 61 6.12 0.28 2.10
CA LEU A 61 5.97 -0.83 3.00
C LEU A 61 5.27 -1.98 2.29
N TYR A 62 5.85 -3.16 2.42
CA TYR A 62 5.32 -4.37 1.81
C TYR A 62 4.13 -4.92 2.61
N CYS A 63 2.97 -5.14 1.97
CA CYS A 63 1.73 -5.52 2.64
C CYS A 63 0.97 -6.55 1.79
N TYR A 64 1.16 -7.84 2.06
CA TYR A 64 0.44 -8.89 1.33
C TYR A 64 -0.43 -9.72 2.27
N MET A 65 -1.47 -10.34 1.72
CA MET A 65 -2.32 -11.26 2.46
C MET A 65 -2.50 -12.56 1.70
N LEU A 66 -2.47 -13.67 2.44
CA LEU A 66 -2.82 -14.98 1.92
C LEU A 66 -4.19 -15.34 2.51
N VAL A 67 -5.26 -14.88 1.87
CA VAL A 67 -6.62 -15.15 2.33
C VAL A 67 -7.15 -16.39 1.62
N HIS A 68 -7.45 -17.44 2.40
CA HIS A 68 -8.16 -18.60 1.90
C HIS A 68 -9.66 -18.31 1.86
N VAL A 69 -10.21 -18.23 0.65
CA VAL A 69 -11.64 -18.00 0.42
C VAL A 69 -12.29 -19.30 -0.06
N LYS A 70 -13.49 -19.61 0.48
CA LYS A 70 -14.24 -20.83 0.10
C LYS A 70 -14.89 -20.74 -1.29
N GLN A 71 -15.07 -19.51 -1.78
CA GLN A 71 -15.71 -19.18 -3.05
C GLN A 71 -14.67 -18.80 -4.12
N ASP A 72 -15.11 -18.60 -5.37
CA ASP A 72 -14.24 -18.08 -6.43
C ASP A 72 -13.58 -16.77 -5.96
N ALA A 73 -12.25 -16.71 -6.04
CA ALA A 73 -11.47 -15.55 -5.62
C ALA A 73 -11.86 -14.26 -6.36
N ARG A 74 -12.48 -14.38 -7.54
CA ARG A 74 -13.07 -13.27 -8.30
C ARG A 74 -14.22 -12.55 -7.62
N HIS A 75 -14.96 -13.26 -6.78
CA HIS A 75 -16.15 -12.73 -6.12
C HIS A 75 -16.00 -12.71 -4.59
N ALA A 76 -14.80 -12.97 -4.10
CA ALA A 76 -14.58 -13.12 -2.68
C ALA A 76 -14.44 -11.77 -1.96
N SER A 77 -14.90 -11.76 -0.71
CA SER A 77 -14.72 -10.66 0.24
C SER A 77 -14.14 -11.20 1.55
N PHE A 78 -13.36 -10.37 2.25
CA PHE A 78 -12.84 -10.67 3.57
C PHE A 78 -12.70 -9.39 4.39
N SER A 79 -12.65 -9.53 5.71
CA SER A 79 -12.49 -8.41 6.63
C SER A 79 -11.39 -8.69 7.66
N ASN A 80 -10.82 -7.59 8.14
CA ASN A 80 -9.92 -7.54 9.29
C ASN A 80 -8.74 -8.52 9.23
N GLN A 81 -8.16 -8.69 8.05
CA GLN A 81 -6.97 -9.51 7.85
C GLN A 81 -5.72 -8.68 8.10
N LYS A 82 -4.82 -9.17 8.96
CA LYS A 82 -3.52 -8.54 9.15
C LYS A 82 -2.67 -8.75 7.90
N CYS A 83 -2.02 -7.68 7.44
CA CYS A 83 -1.00 -7.80 6.41
C CYS A 83 0.21 -8.57 6.93
N VAL A 84 0.85 -9.32 6.04
CA VAL A 84 2.20 -9.82 6.27
C VAL A 84 3.19 -8.77 5.77
N GLY A 85 4.21 -8.48 6.57
CA GLY A 85 5.18 -7.40 6.32
C GLY A 85 4.84 -6.06 7.01
N SER A 86 3.66 -5.93 7.61
CA SER A 86 3.30 -4.82 8.51
C SER A 86 2.24 -5.18 9.54
N ASN A 87 1.94 -4.23 10.42
CA ASN A 87 0.85 -4.33 11.38
C ASN A 87 -0.45 -3.68 10.86
N PHE A 88 -0.54 -3.32 9.58
CA PHE A 88 -1.80 -2.84 8.99
C PHE A 88 -2.84 -3.95 8.95
N THR A 89 -4.09 -3.56 9.11
CA THR A 89 -5.26 -4.43 8.95
C THR A 89 -6.01 -4.05 7.70
N VAL A 90 -6.45 -5.03 6.93
CA VAL A 90 -7.00 -4.82 5.59
C VAL A 90 -8.28 -5.62 5.43
N SER A 91 -9.24 -5.01 4.75
CA SER A 91 -10.48 -5.64 4.33
C SER A 91 -10.67 -5.45 2.83
N TRP A 92 -11.31 -6.41 2.18
CA TRP A 92 -11.66 -6.35 0.77
C TRP A 92 -13.13 -6.71 0.59
N GLY A 93 -13.87 -5.87 -0.12
CA GLY A 93 -15.25 -6.11 -0.53
C GLY A 93 -15.36 -6.16 -2.04
N TYR A 94 -16.10 -7.14 -2.56
CA TYR A 94 -16.51 -7.21 -3.95
C TYR A 94 -18.00 -6.86 -4.10
N ALA A 95 -18.32 -6.02 -5.08
CA ALA A 95 -19.68 -5.64 -5.45
C ALA A 95 -19.96 -6.12 -6.88
N GLU A 96 -20.83 -7.13 -7.00
CA GLU A 96 -21.12 -7.85 -8.24
C GLU A 96 -21.77 -6.95 -9.30
N GLU A 97 -22.73 -6.11 -8.91
CA GLU A 97 -23.50 -5.24 -9.82
C GLU A 97 -22.63 -4.39 -10.74
N ASN A 98 -21.45 -3.99 -10.27
CA ASN A 98 -20.56 -3.07 -10.96
C ASN A 98 -19.18 -3.66 -11.28
N ASP A 99 -18.98 -4.97 -11.04
CA ASP A 99 -17.65 -5.61 -11.01
C ASP A 99 -16.62 -4.75 -10.27
N ALA A 100 -16.98 -4.31 -9.06
CA ALA A 100 -16.20 -3.34 -8.30
C ALA A 100 -15.57 -3.95 -7.06
N GLY A 101 -14.36 -3.52 -6.73
CA GLY A 101 -13.64 -3.92 -5.54
C GLY A 101 -13.35 -2.71 -4.66
N ILE A 102 -13.52 -2.87 -3.34
CA ILE A 102 -13.21 -1.84 -2.35
C ILE A 102 -12.28 -2.43 -1.31
N MET A 103 -11.09 -1.84 -1.17
CA MET A 103 -10.15 -2.16 -0.10
C MET A 103 -10.26 -1.12 1.00
N THR A 104 -10.35 -1.58 2.25
CA THR A 104 -10.19 -0.72 3.43
C THR A 104 -8.89 -1.08 4.13
N ILE A 105 -8.12 -0.06 4.50
CA ILE A 105 -6.88 -0.20 5.28
C ILE A 105 -7.05 0.51 6.62
N LEU A 106 -6.64 -0.14 7.70
CA LEU A 106 -6.61 0.38 9.07
C LEU A 106 -5.17 0.31 9.59
N ASN A 107 -4.72 1.40 10.22
CA ASN A 107 -3.44 1.40 10.92
C ASN A 107 -3.47 0.41 12.13
N PRO A 108 -2.30 0.07 12.71
CA PRO A 108 -2.21 -0.95 13.76
C PRO A 108 -3.07 -0.67 14.99
N GLU A 109 -3.15 0.60 15.38
CA GLU A 109 -3.95 1.05 16.52
C GLU A 109 -5.46 1.12 16.21
N GLY A 110 -5.85 0.95 14.95
CA GLY A 110 -7.23 1.08 14.51
C GLY A 110 -7.79 2.49 14.74
N THR A 111 -6.93 3.51 14.76
CA THR A 111 -7.26 4.94 14.97
C THR A 111 -7.41 5.71 13.67
N ARG A 112 -6.90 5.15 12.56
CA ARG A 112 -7.02 5.73 11.22
C ARG A 112 -7.40 4.67 10.20
N ARG A 113 -8.24 5.05 9.24
CA ARG A 113 -8.58 4.22 8.08
C ARG A 113 -8.56 4.96 6.76
N CYS A 114 -8.41 4.21 5.68
CA CYS A 114 -8.56 4.70 4.31
C CYS A 114 -9.28 3.67 3.45
N TRP A 115 -9.81 4.12 2.31
CA TRP A 115 -10.52 3.27 1.34
C TRP A 115 -9.97 3.49 -0.06
N PHE A 116 -9.92 2.43 -0.84
CA PHE A 116 -9.49 2.43 -2.24
C PHE A 116 -10.47 1.58 -3.04
N GLY A 117 -10.84 2.06 -4.23
CA GLY A 117 -11.88 1.43 -5.04
C GLY A 117 -11.44 1.24 -6.48
N TRP A 118 -11.86 0.14 -7.08
CA TRP A 118 -11.61 -0.20 -8.47
C TRP A 118 -12.90 -0.68 -9.13
N ARG A 119 -12.96 -0.55 -10.45
CA ARG A 119 -14.01 -1.12 -11.30
C ARG A 119 -13.39 -2.12 -12.27
N GLY A 120 -14.19 -3.05 -12.78
CA GLY A 120 -13.70 -4.07 -13.70
C GLY A 120 -12.69 -5.01 -13.04
N VAL A 121 -12.80 -5.27 -11.74
CA VAL A 121 -11.75 -5.97 -10.97
C VAL A 121 -11.54 -7.41 -11.43
N ASN A 122 -12.49 -7.98 -12.17
CA ASN A 122 -12.38 -9.32 -12.75
C ASN A 122 -11.84 -9.36 -14.18
N ALA A 123 -11.62 -8.21 -14.80
CA ALA A 123 -11.01 -8.14 -16.14
C ALA A 123 -9.49 -8.36 -16.14
N ARG A 124 -8.83 -8.20 -14.99
CA ARG A 124 -7.36 -8.28 -14.87
C ARG A 124 -6.95 -8.67 -13.44
N GLU A 125 -5.75 -9.24 -13.31
CA GLU A 125 -5.15 -9.51 -12.00
C GLU A 125 -4.49 -8.26 -11.42
N ASP A 126 -3.78 -7.48 -12.24
CA ASP A 126 -3.12 -6.25 -11.80
C ASP A 126 -4.10 -5.08 -11.84
N LEU A 127 -4.38 -4.51 -10.67
CA LEU A 127 -5.22 -3.34 -10.51
C LEU A 127 -4.36 -2.08 -10.62
N GLU A 128 -4.99 -1.00 -11.09
CA GLU A 128 -4.33 0.29 -11.21
C GLU A 128 -3.94 0.83 -9.82
N ASP A 129 -2.84 1.59 -9.78
CA ASP A 129 -2.44 2.31 -8.57
C ASP A 129 -3.60 3.20 -8.06
N ALA A 130 -3.77 3.30 -6.75
CA ALA A 130 -4.90 3.99 -6.15
C ALA A 130 -4.48 5.00 -5.09
N GLY A 131 -5.09 6.18 -5.14
CA GLY A 131 -4.79 7.30 -4.24
C GLY A 131 -3.78 8.31 -4.83
N PRO A 132 -3.18 9.17 -3.98
CA PRO A 132 -3.29 9.18 -2.53
C PRO A 132 -4.70 9.54 -2.05
N ASN A 133 -5.23 8.77 -1.10
CA ASN A 133 -6.51 9.03 -0.45
C ASN A 133 -6.29 9.47 0.99
N ASN A 134 -7.07 10.45 1.45
CA ASN A 134 -6.97 10.95 2.81
C ASN A 134 -7.39 9.88 3.82
N THR A 135 -6.63 9.74 4.90
CA THR A 135 -7.01 8.91 6.04
C THR A 135 -8.06 9.63 6.87
N LYS A 136 -8.97 8.85 7.46
CA LYS A 136 -10.00 9.32 8.39
C LYS A 136 -9.75 8.72 9.75
N GLU A 137 -9.95 9.52 10.79
CA GLU A 137 -9.96 9.02 12.15
C GLU A 137 -11.11 8.04 12.33
N THR A 138 -10.84 6.97 13.05
CA THR A 138 -11.85 6.00 13.46
C THR A 138 -12.21 6.27 14.91
N PRO A 139 -13.51 6.27 15.26
CA PRO A 139 -13.93 6.35 16.64
C PRO A 139 -13.27 5.23 17.46
N PRO A 140 -12.94 5.47 18.74
CA PRO A 140 -12.52 4.41 19.63
C PRO A 140 -13.60 3.31 19.67
N MET A 141 -13.18 2.06 19.56
CA MET A 141 -14.05 0.87 19.63
C MET A 141 -14.50 0.58 21.06
#